data_AF-A0A1D3JKI8-F1
#
_entry.id   AF-A0A1D3JKI8-F1
#
_cell.length_a   1.000
_cell.length_b   1.000
_cell.length_c   1.000
_cell.angle_alpha   90.00
_cell.angle_beta   90.00
_cell.angle_gamma   90.00
#
_symmetry.space_group_name_H-M   'P 1'
#
loop_
_entity.id
_entity.type
_entity.pdbx_description
1 polymer ?
#
loop_
_entity_poly.entity_id
_entity_poly.type
_entity_poly.pdbx_seq_one_letter_code
_entity_poly.pdbx_strand_id
1 'polypeptide(L)'
;MEKLRHIQSYFVDQNFIEAMKFKLHNQMTFNPFKLDTYKSNSYKTLGGSSDQRIDKAEEWKRKEWVQWMMKLEVDWKEFNLQIEAEKKAWIDEKEQEWIQWLKYEQKKWLHFNPNLDSEYKINFFEKSETWDDSQWKLWISTEGKQLLEVDLKNWLSENETIYCKWTLDEWNEWKNNKIKEWITTNWKVNEDQYWSKYDDVSALALTPLEKNQFYKWKERIFREGIEWKNWSAIKESKYINSNWNAWSEWKNEKLMLFNHWVNSFVEKWVRQRQWNVWIDERKNMLVNEKTTGETVREKVGLTLEEKLGEKLEEKVGLTLEEKLGEKLEEKVGVTPASEILLQSASVQ
;
A
#
# COMPACT_ATOMS: atom_id res chain seq x y z
N MET A 1 22.30 -23.63 29.65
CA MET A 1 22.91 -24.30 28.48
C MET A 1 21.95 -24.34 27.28
N GLU A 2 20.64 -24.53 27.46
CA GLU A 2 19.62 -24.33 26.40
C GLU A 2 19.42 -22.87 25.95
N LYS A 3 19.67 -21.88 26.82
CA LYS A 3 19.41 -20.45 26.56
C LYS A 3 20.44 -19.73 25.68
N LEU A 4 21.54 -20.40 25.29
CA LEU A 4 22.52 -19.85 24.34
C LEU A 4 22.27 -20.29 22.89
N ARG A 5 21.41 -21.30 22.67
CA ARG A 5 20.99 -21.72 21.31
C ARG A 5 20.06 -20.73 20.62
N HIS A 6 19.38 -19.85 21.37
CA HIS A 6 18.49 -18.83 20.78
C HIS A 6 19.22 -17.60 20.21
N ILE A 7 20.50 -17.40 20.53
CA ILE A 7 21.30 -16.32 19.93
C ILE A 7 21.66 -16.64 18.47
N GLN A 8 21.64 -17.92 18.07
CA GLN A 8 21.87 -18.36 16.68
C GLN A 8 20.77 -17.94 15.70
N SER A 9 19.58 -17.52 16.18
CA SER A 9 18.45 -17.10 15.33
C SER A 9 18.45 -15.61 14.95
N TYR A 10 19.36 -14.81 15.50
CA TYR A 10 19.48 -13.37 15.21
C TYR A 10 20.63 -13.01 14.28
N PHE A 11 21.31 -14.02 13.70
CA PHE A 11 22.65 -13.81 13.15
C PHE A 11 22.75 -13.25 11.75
N VAL A 12 21.64 -12.91 11.12
CA VAL A 12 21.72 -12.25 9.83
C VAL A 12 20.49 -11.38 9.65
N ASP A 13 20.71 -10.12 9.30
CA ASP A 13 19.66 -9.27 8.73
C ASP A 13 18.98 -10.06 7.61
N GLN A 14 17.68 -10.32 7.75
CA GLN A 14 16.91 -11.17 6.82
C GLN A 14 17.08 -10.65 5.38
N ASN A 15 17.26 -9.33 5.21
CA ASN A 15 17.51 -8.67 3.93
C ASN A 15 18.92 -8.97 3.38
N PHE A 16 19.92 -9.12 4.26
CA PHE A 16 21.27 -9.55 3.88
C PHE A 16 21.29 -11.04 3.48
N ILE A 17 20.56 -11.90 4.17
CA ILE A 17 20.36 -13.31 3.73
C ILE A 17 19.64 -13.33 2.40
N GLU A 18 18.56 -12.57 2.23
CA GLU A 18 17.76 -12.60 1.00
C GLU A 18 18.54 -12.06 -0.19
N ALA A 19 19.33 -11.01 -0.02
CA ALA A 19 20.27 -10.54 -1.05
C ALA A 19 21.31 -11.62 -1.42
N MET A 20 21.80 -12.37 -0.43
CA MET A 20 22.72 -13.51 -0.65
C MET A 20 22.02 -14.70 -1.34
N LYS A 21 20.77 -15.01 -0.98
CA LYS A 21 19.95 -16.08 -1.59
C LYS A 21 19.54 -15.75 -3.03
N PHE A 22 19.13 -14.51 -3.30
CA PHE A 22 18.78 -14.02 -4.64
C PHE A 22 19.98 -14.09 -5.60
N LYS A 23 21.18 -13.81 -5.09
CA LYS A 23 22.44 -13.92 -5.86
C LYS A 23 22.83 -15.37 -6.18
N LEU A 24 22.56 -16.32 -5.28
CA LEU A 24 22.79 -17.75 -5.52
C LEU A 24 21.93 -18.30 -6.67
N HIS A 25 20.71 -17.77 -6.82
CA HIS A 25 19.78 -18.20 -7.87
C HIS A 25 20.18 -17.69 -9.26
N ASN A 26 20.77 -16.49 -9.36
CA ASN A 26 21.06 -15.84 -10.65
C ASN A 26 22.47 -16.08 -11.23
N GLN A 27 23.36 -16.82 -10.56
CA GLN A 27 24.76 -17.01 -11.00
C GLN A 27 25.10 -18.44 -11.47
N MET A 28 24.11 -19.28 -11.80
CA MET A 28 24.34 -20.64 -12.34
C MET A 28 24.86 -20.68 -13.81
N THR A 29 25.58 -19.66 -14.27
CA THR A 29 26.30 -19.67 -15.55
C THR A 29 27.71 -19.09 -15.40
N PHE A 30 28.61 -19.73 -14.63
CA PHE A 30 30.02 -19.34 -14.69
C PHE A 30 31.05 -20.46 -14.52
N ASN A 31 32.19 -20.22 -15.17
CA ASN A 31 33.17 -21.15 -15.71
C ASN A 31 34.23 -21.65 -14.68
N PRO A 32 34.45 -22.98 -14.52
CA PRO A 32 35.36 -23.57 -13.53
C PRO A 32 36.86 -23.25 -13.69
N PHE A 33 37.31 -22.72 -14.84
CA PHE A 33 38.73 -22.46 -15.12
C PHE A 33 39.37 -21.29 -14.31
N LYS A 34 38.59 -20.44 -13.61
CA LYS A 34 39.15 -19.36 -12.76
C LYS A 34 39.58 -19.82 -11.35
N LEU A 35 39.21 -21.02 -10.93
CA LEU A 35 39.45 -21.50 -9.55
C LEU A 35 40.92 -21.89 -9.29
N ASP A 36 41.57 -22.53 -10.26
CA ASP A 36 42.97 -22.96 -10.16
C ASP A 36 43.96 -21.78 -10.19
N THR A 37 43.55 -20.67 -10.80
CA THR A 37 44.33 -19.43 -10.86
C THR A 37 44.33 -18.67 -9.53
N TYR A 38 43.29 -18.77 -8.69
CA TYR A 38 43.24 -18.10 -7.37
C TYR A 38 44.17 -18.78 -6.35
N LYS A 39 44.15 -20.12 -6.25
CA LYS A 39 45.10 -20.88 -5.39
C LYS A 39 46.55 -20.57 -5.75
N SER A 40 46.81 -20.33 -7.03
CA SER A 40 48.14 -20.02 -7.56
C SER A 40 48.56 -18.56 -7.35
N ASN A 41 47.71 -17.57 -7.60
CA ASN A 41 48.19 -16.18 -7.68
C ASN A 41 48.17 -15.38 -6.38
N SER A 42 47.31 -15.69 -5.39
CA SER A 42 47.27 -14.91 -4.14
C SER A 42 48.44 -15.16 -3.19
N TYR A 43 49.10 -16.32 -3.30
CA TYR A 43 50.19 -16.74 -2.41
C TYR A 43 51.57 -16.88 -3.09
N LYS A 44 51.67 -16.73 -4.42
CA LYS A 44 52.95 -16.88 -5.16
C LYS A 44 53.82 -15.62 -5.20
N THR A 45 53.27 -14.43 -4.97
CA THR A 45 53.99 -13.14 -5.05
C THR A 45 54.63 -12.67 -3.74
N LEU A 46 54.50 -13.44 -2.64
CA LEU A 46 54.98 -13.06 -1.31
C LEU A 46 56.03 -14.06 -0.81
N GLY A 47 57.27 -13.61 -0.60
CA GLY A 47 58.33 -14.39 0.06
C GLY A 47 58.08 -14.57 1.57
N GLY A 48 58.41 -15.75 2.10
CA GLY A 48 58.25 -16.14 3.51
C GLY A 48 57.66 -17.56 3.71
N SER A 49 57.61 -18.03 4.96
CA SER A 49 56.94 -19.28 5.36
C SER A 49 55.44 -19.24 5.10
N SER A 50 54.75 -20.39 5.09
CA SER A 50 53.30 -20.48 4.79
C SER A 50 52.45 -19.62 5.73
N ASP A 51 52.78 -19.59 7.03
CA ASP A 51 52.07 -18.78 8.03
C ASP A 51 52.26 -17.28 7.80
N GLN A 52 53.50 -16.84 7.49
CA GLN A 52 53.79 -15.43 7.20
C GLN A 52 53.03 -14.91 5.97
N ARG A 53 52.74 -15.77 4.98
CA ARG A 53 51.94 -15.38 3.80
C ARG A 53 50.46 -15.21 4.14
N ILE A 54 49.92 -16.06 5.01
CA ILE A 54 48.52 -15.97 5.46
C ILE A 54 48.32 -14.67 6.26
N ASP A 55 49.23 -14.36 7.19
CA ASP A 55 49.14 -13.14 8.00
C ASP A 55 49.20 -11.87 7.13
N LYS A 56 50.08 -11.84 6.11
CA LYS A 56 50.15 -10.72 5.16
C LYS A 56 48.87 -10.56 4.33
N ALA A 57 48.24 -11.66 3.92
CA ALA A 57 46.99 -11.61 3.16
C ALA A 57 45.82 -11.10 4.02
N GLU A 58 45.74 -11.52 5.29
CA GLU A 58 44.73 -11.03 6.23
C GLU A 58 44.92 -9.56 6.59
N GLU A 59 46.17 -9.12 6.76
CA GLU A 59 46.49 -7.72 6.98
C GLU A 59 46.05 -6.84 5.80
N TRP A 60 46.26 -7.31 4.57
CA TRP A 60 45.77 -6.61 3.38
C TRP A 60 44.23 -6.51 3.38
N LYS A 61 43.51 -7.61 3.59
CA LYS A 61 42.02 -7.60 3.64
C LYS A 61 41.48 -6.66 4.73
N ARG A 62 42.15 -6.62 5.89
CA ARG A 62 41.80 -5.68 6.96
C ARG A 62 41.96 -4.23 6.51
N LYS A 63 43.04 -3.90 5.78
CA LYS A 63 43.25 -2.55 5.24
C LYS A 63 42.18 -2.18 4.21
N GLU A 64 41.80 -3.11 3.33
CA GLU A 64 40.72 -2.88 2.36
C GLU A 64 39.40 -2.53 3.08
N TRP A 65 39.06 -3.26 4.15
CA TRP A 65 37.86 -2.96 4.95
C TRP A 65 37.93 -1.58 5.59
N VAL A 66 39.06 -1.22 6.21
CA VAL A 66 39.25 0.10 6.83
C VAL A 66 39.12 1.21 5.79
N GLN A 67 39.72 1.05 4.61
CA GLN A 67 39.61 2.01 3.52
C GLN A 67 38.16 2.14 3.02
N TRP A 68 37.46 1.01 2.88
CA TRP A 68 36.05 1.01 2.49
C TRP A 68 35.18 1.71 3.53
N MET A 69 35.38 1.46 4.83
CA MET A 69 34.68 2.15 5.92
C MET A 69 34.96 3.65 5.94
N MET A 70 36.19 4.08 5.63
CA MET A 70 36.53 5.50 5.50
C MET A 70 35.80 6.16 4.33
N LYS A 71 35.74 5.49 3.18
CA LYS A 71 34.98 5.97 2.01
C LYS A 71 33.49 6.02 2.32
N LEU A 72 32.95 4.98 2.95
CA LEU A 72 31.55 4.88 3.34
C LEU A 72 31.12 6.05 4.22
N GLU A 73 31.99 6.54 5.10
CA GLU A 73 31.71 7.71 5.93
C GLU A 73 31.57 9.00 5.10
N VAL A 74 32.32 9.13 4.00
CA VAL A 74 32.20 10.25 3.06
C VAL A 74 30.89 10.12 2.26
N ASP A 75 30.64 8.93 1.70
CA ASP A 75 29.42 8.64 0.93
C ASP A 75 28.15 8.88 1.79
N TRP A 76 28.20 8.53 3.09
CA TRP A 76 27.09 8.78 4.01
C TRP A 76 26.78 10.26 4.19
N LYS A 77 27.81 11.12 4.25
CA LYS A 77 27.62 12.57 4.39
C LYS A 77 26.97 13.16 3.15
N GLU A 78 27.39 12.72 1.97
CA GLU A 78 26.80 13.16 0.70
C GLU A 78 25.33 12.73 0.60
N PHE A 79 25.04 11.46 0.88
CA PHE A 79 23.68 10.95 0.97
C PHE A 79 22.82 11.74 1.97
N ASN A 80 23.34 12.00 3.17
CA ASN A 80 22.60 12.73 4.19
C ASN A 80 22.29 14.16 3.73
N LEU A 81 23.22 14.84 3.07
CA LEU A 81 22.99 16.19 2.52
C LEU A 81 21.89 16.19 1.45
N GLN A 82 21.91 15.21 0.54
CA GLN A 82 20.86 15.05 -0.46
C GLN A 82 19.50 14.85 0.20
N ILE A 83 19.39 13.92 1.14
CA ILE A 83 18.14 13.61 1.80
C ILE A 83 17.61 14.81 2.63
N GLU A 84 18.47 15.59 3.29
CA GLU A 84 18.03 16.82 3.96
C GLU A 84 17.43 17.84 2.98
N ALA A 85 17.97 17.94 1.76
CA ALA A 85 17.40 18.81 0.73
C ALA A 85 16.04 18.30 0.24
N GLU A 86 15.91 16.98 0.02
CA GLU A 86 14.65 16.35 -0.39
C GLU A 86 13.56 16.48 0.68
N LYS A 87 13.90 16.32 1.97
CA LYS A 87 12.97 16.57 3.08
C LYS A 87 12.44 17.99 3.07
N LYS A 88 13.33 18.97 2.86
CA LYS A 88 12.93 20.38 2.78
C LYS A 88 11.96 20.60 1.62
N ALA A 89 12.27 20.06 0.44
CA ALA A 89 11.38 20.15 -0.71
C ALA A 89 10.02 19.49 -0.44
N TRP A 90 10.00 18.35 0.24
CA TRP A 90 8.77 17.67 0.63
C TRP A 90 7.93 18.51 1.60
N ILE A 91 8.54 19.15 2.60
CA ILE A 91 7.83 20.07 3.51
C ILE A 91 7.25 21.27 2.73
N ASP A 92 8.01 21.83 1.79
CA ASP A 92 7.55 22.95 0.96
C ASP A 92 6.33 22.55 0.09
N GLU A 93 6.32 21.32 -0.44
CA GLU A 93 5.18 20.74 -1.16
C GLU A 93 3.98 20.55 -0.22
N LYS A 94 4.20 20.01 0.98
CA LYS A 94 3.15 19.84 1.99
C LYS A 94 2.54 21.15 2.47
N GLU A 95 3.29 22.25 2.43
CA GLU A 95 2.72 23.56 2.69
C GLU A 95 1.63 23.94 1.68
N GLN A 96 1.83 23.59 0.40
CA GLN A 96 0.84 23.85 -0.64
C GLN A 96 -0.37 22.93 -0.50
N GLU A 97 -0.14 21.64 -0.24
CA GLU A 97 -1.22 20.68 0.04
C GLU A 97 -2.05 21.10 1.25
N TRP A 98 -1.41 21.59 2.32
CA TRP A 98 -2.06 22.12 3.51
C TRP A 98 -3.07 23.23 3.17
N ILE A 99 -2.67 24.20 2.34
CA ILE A 99 -3.54 25.29 1.91
C ILE A 99 -4.75 24.77 1.13
N GLN A 100 -4.55 23.79 0.25
CA GLN A 100 -5.65 23.22 -0.53
C GLN A 100 -6.57 22.37 0.34
N TRP A 101 -6.01 21.58 1.25
CA TRP A 101 -6.75 20.78 2.21
C TRP A 101 -7.64 21.66 3.11
N LEU A 102 -7.11 22.76 3.66
CA LEU A 102 -7.90 23.72 4.43
C LEU A 102 -9.06 24.32 3.64
N LYS A 103 -8.85 24.67 2.36
CA LYS A 103 -9.93 25.18 1.49
C LYS A 103 -10.99 24.12 1.23
N TYR A 104 -10.56 22.88 1.02
CA TYR A 104 -11.46 21.74 0.85
C TYR A 104 -12.30 21.52 2.10
N GLU A 105 -11.69 21.46 3.29
CA GLU A 105 -12.40 21.31 4.55
C GLU A 105 -13.37 22.46 4.80
N GLN A 106 -12.94 23.70 4.55
CA GLN A 106 -13.83 24.84 4.63
C GLN A 106 -15.06 24.67 3.73
N LYS A 107 -14.87 24.25 2.47
CA LYS A 107 -15.97 24.06 1.53
C LYS A 107 -16.88 22.90 1.94
N LYS A 108 -16.30 21.78 2.37
CA LYS A 108 -17.00 20.59 2.86
C LYS A 108 -17.96 20.97 3.99
N TRP A 109 -17.51 21.78 4.94
CA TRP A 109 -18.29 22.17 6.12
C TRP A 109 -19.26 23.34 5.91
N LEU A 110 -19.22 24.00 4.73
CA LEU A 110 -20.21 25.01 4.37
C LEU A 110 -21.51 24.41 3.82
N HIS A 111 -21.48 23.16 3.34
CA HIS A 111 -22.63 22.47 2.75
C HIS A 111 -23.00 21.22 3.54
N PHE A 112 -24.25 20.82 3.43
CA PHE A 112 -24.76 19.61 4.07
C PHE A 112 -24.08 18.37 3.47
N ASN A 113 -23.49 17.54 4.34
CA ASN A 113 -22.95 16.24 3.98
C ASN A 113 -23.96 15.13 4.35
N PRO A 114 -24.59 14.45 3.38
CA PRO A 114 -25.55 13.36 3.65
C PRO A 114 -24.92 12.16 4.35
N ASN A 115 -23.60 12.01 4.22
CA ASN A 115 -22.86 10.88 4.77
C ASN A 115 -22.23 11.18 6.14
N LEU A 116 -22.52 12.34 6.75
CA LEU A 116 -21.89 12.80 8.00
C LEU A 116 -21.92 11.72 9.10
N ASP A 117 -23.10 11.13 9.34
CA ASP A 117 -23.28 10.07 10.35
C ASP A 117 -22.40 8.86 10.07
N SER A 118 -22.28 8.45 8.81
CA SER A 118 -21.47 7.30 8.41
C SER A 118 -19.96 7.59 8.44
N GLU A 119 -19.56 8.78 8.00
CA GLU A 119 -18.16 9.21 7.89
C GLU A 119 -17.52 9.32 9.28
N TYR A 120 -18.23 9.95 10.21
CA TYR A 120 -17.74 10.16 11.58
C TYR A 120 -18.26 9.13 12.59
N LYS A 121 -19.12 8.21 12.17
CA LYS A 121 -19.77 7.19 13.03
C LYS A 121 -20.51 7.83 14.21
N ILE A 122 -21.36 8.80 13.89
CA ILE A 122 -22.18 9.55 14.83
C ILE A 122 -23.66 9.42 14.48
N ASN A 123 -24.53 9.79 15.43
CA ASN A 123 -25.98 9.90 15.21
C ASN A 123 -26.38 11.39 15.20
N PHE A 124 -25.83 12.17 14.28
CA PHE A 124 -26.12 13.60 14.19
C PHE A 124 -27.52 13.85 13.61
N PHE A 125 -27.98 13.07 12.63
CA PHE A 125 -29.27 13.33 11.98
C PHE A 125 -30.47 13.14 12.91
N GLU A 126 -30.42 12.12 13.77
CA GLU A 126 -31.44 11.84 14.79
C GLU A 126 -31.51 12.97 15.83
N LYS A 127 -30.36 13.49 16.25
CA LYS A 127 -30.31 14.54 17.27
C LYS A 127 -30.76 15.89 16.73
N SER A 128 -30.38 16.24 15.51
CA SER A 128 -30.50 17.60 14.96
C SER A 128 -31.88 17.95 14.39
N GLU A 129 -32.82 17.00 14.31
CA GLU A 129 -34.12 17.19 13.65
C GLU A 129 -34.97 18.32 14.25
N THR A 130 -34.87 18.52 15.57
CA THR A 130 -35.69 19.49 16.32
C THR A 130 -34.87 20.61 16.95
N TRP A 131 -33.61 20.75 16.56
CA TRP A 131 -32.71 21.71 17.18
C TRP A 131 -33.11 23.16 16.96
N ASP A 132 -33.05 23.94 18.04
CA ASP A 132 -33.10 25.38 17.99
C ASP A 132 -31.71 26.00 17.70
N ASP A 133 -31.69 27.32 17.48
CA ASP A 133 -30.45 28.07 17.22
C ASP A 133 -29.39 27.91 18.32
N SER A 134 -29.79 27.69 19.58
CA SER A 134 -28.84 27.55 20.70
C SER A 134 -28.18 26.17 20.68
N GLN A 135 -28.95 25.12 20.36
CA GLN A 135 -28.44 23.76 20.21
C GLN A 135 -27.48 23.64 19.02
N TRP A 136 -27.80 24.27 17.88
CA TRP A 136 -26.89 24.34 16.73
C TRP A 136 -25.57 25.03 17.07
N LYS A 137 -25.63 26.16 17.78
CA LYS A 137 -24.43 26.90 18.23
C LYS A 137 -23.58 26.09 19.18
N LEU A 138 -24.21 25.42 20.14
CA LEU A 138 -23.51 24.56 21.09
C LEU A 138 -22.77 23.48 20.33
N TRP A 139 -23.49 22.72 19.49
CA TRP A 139 -22.93 21.58 18.77
C TRP A 139 -21.71 21.94 17.91
N ILE A 140 -21.80 22.98 17.07
CA ILE A 140 -20.66 23.36 16.21
C ILE A 140 -19.45 23.84 17.03
N SER A 141 -19.70 24.42 18.21
CA SER A 141 -18.65 24.87 19.12
C SER A 141 -18.04 23.73 19.95
N THR A 142 -18.72 22.58 20.03
CA THR A 142 -18.27 21.38 20.76
C THR A 142 -17.99 20.22 19.81
N GLU A 143 -18.98 19.38 19.51
CA GLU A 143 -18.77 18.16 18.73
C GLU A 143 -18.35 18.47 17.29
N GLY A 144 -18.95 19.47 16.64
CA GLY A 144 -18.58 19.85 15.27
C GLY A 144 -17.10 20.25 15.14
N LYS A 145 -16.59 20.98 16.14
CA LYS A 145 -15.16 21.29 16.24
C LYS A 145 -14.30 20.03 16.43
N GLN A 146 -14.73 19.08 17.25
CA GLN A 146 -14.02 17.80 17.42
C GLN A 146 -13.97 17.00 16.11
N LEU A 147 -15.02 17.04 15.28
CA LEU A 147 -15.03 16.38 13.98
C LEU A 147 -14.02 17.00 13.02
N LEU A 148 -13.91 18.33 12.97
CA LEU A 148 -12.85 19.04 12.23
C LEU A 148 -11.44 18.66 12.73
N GLU A 149 -11.26 18.53 14.04
CA GLU A 149 -9.99 18.08 14.63
C GLU A 149 -9.67 16.62 14.26
N VAL A 150 -10.68 15.76 14.12
CA VAL A 150 -10.51 14.39 13.62
C VAL A 150 -10.03 14.39 12.16
N ASP A 151 -10.61 15.23 11.30
CA ASP A 151 -10.17 15.36 9.90
C ASP A 151 -8.69 15.78 9.82
N LEU A 152 -8.30 16.79 10.61
CA LEU A 152 -6.89 17.20 10.72
C LEU A 152 -6.00 16.03 11.16
N LYS A 153 -6.41 15.34 12.21
CA LYS A 153 -5.62 14.24 12.78
C LYS A 153 -5.41 13.14 11.75
N ASN A 154 -6.45 12.75 11.02
CA ASN A 154 -6.35 11.75 9.98
C ASN A 154 -5.39 12.19 8.87
N TRP A 155 -5.55 13.41 8.36
CA TRP A 155 -4.68 13.97 7.34
C TRP A 155 -3.20 14.03 7.78
N LEU A 156 -2.92 14.49 9.01
CA LEU A 156 -1.57 14.52 9.56
C LEU A 156 -0.98 13.11 9.73
N SER A 157 -1.77 12.14 10.22
CA SER A 157 -1.32 10.77 10.42
C SER A 157 -1.03 10.03 9.11
N GLU A 158 -1.82 10.28 8.07
CA GLU A 158 -1.56 9.75 6.72
C GLU A 158 -0.23 10.30 6.16
N ASN A 159 -0.02 11.62 6.25
CA ASN A 159 1.21 12.25 5.79
C ASN A 159 2.44 11.82 6.62
N GLU A 160 2.29 11.67 7.93
CA GLU A 160 3.34 11.15 8.82
C GLU A 160 3.75 9.74 8.44
N THR A 161 2.78 8.89 8.09
CA THR A 161 3.04 7.52 7.64
C THR A 161 3.80 7.51 6.31
N ILE A 162 3.40 8.36 5.35
CA ILE A 162 4.08 8.49 4.06
C ILE A 162 5.53 8.95 4.26
N TYR A 163 5.74 9.99 5.06
CA TYR A 163 7.06 10.55 5.32
C TYR A 163 7.99 9.55 6.03
N CYS A 164 7.49 8.90 7.09
CA CYS A 164 8.24 7.86 7.81
C CYS A 164 8.62 6.69 6.91
N LYS A 165 7.68 6.24 6.07
CA LYS A 165 7.93 5.14 5.14
C LYS A 165 9.00 5.51 4.12
N TRP A 166 8.84 6.64 3.43
CA TRP A 166 9.79 7.11 2.43
C TRP A 166 11.20 7.25 3.01
N THR A 167 11.33 7.94 4.16
CA THR A 167 12.66 8.13 4.76
C THR A 167 13.33 6.82 5.19
N LEU A 168 12.56 5.83 5.67
CA LEU A 168 13.07 4.51 6.01
C LEU A 168 13.47 3.72 4.75
N ASP A 169 12.66 3.77 3.70
CA ASP A 169 12.91 3.07 2.43
C ASP A 169 14.21 3.60 1.78
N GLU A 170 14.41 4.92 1.70
CA GLU A 170 15.65 5.54 1.20
C GLU A 170 16.90 5.10 1.98
N TRP A 171 16.81 5.11 3.32
CA TRP A 171 17.90 4.66 4.18
C TRP A 171 18.23 3.18 3.95
N ASN A 172 17.19 2.35 3.87
CA ASN A 172 17.33 0.92 3.67
C ASN A 172 17.91 0.60 2.29
N GLU A 173 17.45 1.27 1.24
CA GLU A 173 17.97 1.10 -0.10
C GLU A 173 19.46 1.48 -0.16
N TRP A 174 19.80 2.67 0.33
CA TRP A 174 21.18 3.16 0.33
C TRP A 174 22.12 2.23 1.11
N LYS A 175 21.75 1.84 2.34
CA LYS A 175 22.60 0.98 3.19
C LYS A 175 22.77 -0.41 2.56
N ASN A 176 21.70 -0.98 1.99
CA ASN A 176 21.73 -2.29 1.33
C ASN A 176 22.60 -2.26 0.08
N ASN A 177 22.52 -1.19 -0.71
CA ASN A 177 23.36 -1.00 -1.88
C ASN A 177 24.85 -0.89 -1.49
N LYS A 178 25.18 -0.13 -0.43
CA LYS A 178 26.57 0.00 0.03
C LYS A 178 27.17 -1.31 0.51
N ILE A 179 26.47 -2.05 1.38
CA ILE A 179 27.00 -3.35 1.82
C ILE A 179 27.07 -4.36 0.66
N LYS A 180 26.14 -4.27 -0.31
CA LYS A 180 26.17 -5.08 -1.53
C LYS A 180 27.42 -4.81 -2.35
N GLU A 181 27.84 -3.57 -2.52
CA GLU A 181 29.11 -3.21 -3.18
C GLU A 181 30.30 -3.91 -2.52
N TRP A 182 30.38 -3.89 -1.18
CA TRP A 182 31.46 -4.55 -0.45
C TRP A 182 31.47 -6.07 -0.65
N ILE A 183 30.35 -6.74 -0.38
CA ILE A 183 30.26 -8.21 -0.45
C ILE A 183 30.33 -8.76 -1.88
N THR A 184 30.17 -7.89 -2.89
CA THR A 184 30.30 -8.28 -4.31
C THR A 184 31.70 -8.07 -4.87
N THR A 185 32.64 -7.56 -4.06
CA THR A 185 34.04 -7.41 -4.48
C THR A 185 34.61 -8.76 -4.91
N ASN A 186 35.29 -8.78 -6.07
CA ASN A 186 35.69 -10.00 -6.76
C ASN A 186 36.47 -10.99 -5.87
N TRP A 187 37.44 -10.51 -5.07
CA TRP A 187 38.22 -11.39 -4.19
C TRP A 187 37.37 -12.01 -3.08
N LYS A 188 36.44 -11.23 -2.52
CA LYS A 188 35.57 -11.64 -1.41
C LYS A 188 34.55 -12.66 -1.87
N VAL A 189 33.93 -12.45 -3.04
CA VAL A 189 33.02 -13.43 -3.66
C VAL A 189 33.71 -14.78 -3.87
N ASN A 190 34.91 -14.78 -4.44
CA ASN A 190 35.64 -16.02 -4.71
C ASN A 190 36.00 -16.76 -3.41
N GLU A 191 36.41 -16.01 -2.39
CA GLU A 191 36.77 -16.56 -1.09
C GLU A 191 35.55 -17.09 -0.32
N ASP A 192 34.45 -16.33 -0.31
CA ASP A 192 33.20 -16.71 0.34
C ASP A 192 32.60 -17.96 -0.31
N GLN A 193 32.56 -18.03 -1.66
CA GLN A 193 32.10 -19.22 -2.39
C GLN A 193 32.95 -20.46 -2.11
N TYR A 194 34.24 -20.29 -1.82
CA TYR A 194 35.13 -21.40 -1.49
C TYR A 194 34.85 -21.93 -0.08
N TRP A 195 34.84 -21.03 0.91
CA TRP A 195 34.71 -21.43 2.32
C TRP A 195 33.27 -21.74 2.74
N SER A 196 32.25 -21.18 2.08
CA SER A 196 30.84 -21.45 2.39
C SER A 196 30.41 -22.90 2.19
N LYS A 197 31.25 -23.72 1.53
CA LYS A 197 31.02 -25.15 1.31
C LYS A 197 31.33 -25.99 2.55
N TYR A 198 32.00 -25.41 3.54
CA TYR A 198 32.44 -26.09 4.75
C TYR A 198 31.65 -25.59 5.96
N ASP A 199 31.14 -26.54 6.74
CA ASP A 199 30.63 -26.34 8.10
C ASP A 199 31.70 -26.72 9.15
N ASP A 200 31.40 -26.54 10.44
CA ASP A 200 32.37 -26.82 11.51
C ASP A 200 32.79 -28.30 11.59
N VAL A 201 31.95 -29.21 11.09
CA VAL A 201 32.21 -30.66 11.12
C VAL A 201 33.08 -31.07 9.93
N SER A 202 32.73 -30.65 8.72
CA SER A 202 33.50 -30.89 7.50
C SER A 202 34.85 -30.15 7.49
N ALA A 203 34.95 -29.02 8.19
CA ALA A 203 36.23 -28.34 8.42
C ALA A 203 37.24 -29.19 9.21
N LEU A 204 36.80 -30.24 9.94
CA LEU A 204 37.71 -31.16 10.64
C LEU A 204 38.58 -31.99 9.68
N ALA A 205 38.13 -32.19 8.43
CA ALA A 205 38.86 -32.92 7.40
C ALA A 205 39.93 -32.06 6.68
N LEU A 206 39.97 -30.76 6.91
CA LEU A 206 40.93 -29.84 6.31
C LEU A 206 42.35 -30.02 6.87
N THR A 207 43.36 -29.70 6.06
CA THR A 207 44.75 -29.64 6.54
C THR A 207 44.90 -28.57 7.63
N PRO A 208 45.91 -28.65 8.53
CA PRO A 208 46.13 -27.62 9.55
C PRO A 208 46.23 -26.20 8.97
N LEU A 209 46.81 -26.05 7.78
CA LEU A 209 46.92 -24.78 7.07
C LEU A 209 45.56 -24.26 6.60
N GLU A 210 44.74 -25.12 5.99
CA GLU A 210 43.41 -24.77 5.52
C GLU A 210 42.45 -24.48 6.69
N LYS A 211 42.56 -25.20 7.81
CA LYS A 211 41.82 -24.90 9.04
C LYS A 211 42.12 -23.49 9.54
N ASN A 212 43.39 -23.10 9.58
CA ASN A 212 43.80 -21.75 9.98
C ASN A 212 43.17 -20.70 9.06
N GLN A 213 43.22 -20.90 7.75
CA GLN A 213 42.61 -19.98 6.77
C GLN A 213 41.08 -19.90 6.92
N PHE A 214 40.41 -21.03 7.13
CA PHE A 214 38.96 -21.09 7.35
C PHE A 214 38.52 -20.32 8.59
N TYR A 215 39.22 -20.50 9.72
CA TYR A 215 38.89 -19.78 10.95
C TYR A 215 39.19 -18.28 10.84
N LYS A 216 40.27 -17.88 10.17
CA LYS A 216 40.57 -16.47 9.88
C LYS A 216 39.51 -15.82 8.99
N TRP A 217 39.02 -16.55 7.99
CA TRP A 217 37.89 -16.11 7.15
C TRP A 217 36.60 -15.94 7.98
N LYS A 218 36.24 -16.92 8.81
CA LYS A 218 35.07 -16.83 9.72
C LYS A 218 35.16 -15.63 10.66
N GLU A 219 36.31 -15.47 11.32
CA GLU A 219 36.55 -14.37 12.25
C GLU A 219 36.43 -13.01 11.54
N ARG A 220 37.00 -12.88 10.33
CA ARG A 220 36.91 -11.66 9.54
C ARG A 220 35.48 -11.30 9.17
N ILE A 221 34.70 -12.23 8.61
CA ILE A 221 33.29 -11.97 8.27
C ILE A 221 32.50 -11.57 9.50
N PHE A 222 32.70 -12.26 10.62
CA PHE A 222 32.02 -11.97 11.87
C PHE A 222 32.34 -10.56 12.38
N ARG A 223 33.62 -10.19 12.38
CA ARG A 223 34.07 -8.86 12.79
C ARG A 223 33.50 -7.77 11.89
N GLU A 224 33.63 -7.92 10.57
CA GLU A 224 33.07 -6.96 9.59
C GLU A 224 31.56 -6.81 9.75
N GLY A 225 30.84 -7.91 9.99
CA GLY A 225 29.39 -7.88 10.23
C GLY A 225 29.00 -7.10 11.49
N ILE A 226 29.76 -7.25 12.58
CA ILE A 226 29.55 -6.47 13.81
C ILE A 226 29.84 -4.99 13.57
N GLU A 227 30.97 -4.69 12.91
CA GLU A 227 31.38 -3.31 12.62
C GLU A 227 30.34 -2.61 11.72
N TRP A 228 29.86 -3.28 10.67
CA TRP A 228 28.77 -2.78 9.81
C TRP A 228 27.48 -2.54 10.59
N LYS A 229 27.05 -3.51 11.41
CA LYS A 229 25.81 -3.39 12.20
C LYS A 229 25.88 -2.22 13.18
N ASN A 230 27.01 -2.08 13.87
CA ASN A 230 27.20 -0.98 14.82
C ASN A 230 27.24 0.37 14.10
N TRP A 231 27.98 0.45 13.00
CA TRP A 231 28.06 1.67 12.21
C TRP A 231 26.69 2.07 11.66
N SER A 232 25.97 1.13 11.01
CA SER A 232 24.64 1.39 10.46
C SER A 232 23.63 1.79 11.53
N ALA A 233 23.61 1.13 12.69
CA ALA A 233 22.71 1.51 13.79
C ALA A 233 22.99 2.93 14.32
N ILE A 234 24.27 3.32 14.45
CA ILE A 234 24.64 4.67 14.88
C ILE A 234 24.18 5.71 13.85
N LYS A 235 24.35 5.42 12.55
CA LYS A 235 23.93 6.33 11.47
C LYS A 235 22.42 6.42 11.36
N GLU A 236 21.72 5.29 11.43
CA GLU A 236 20.27 5.20 11.42
C GLU A 236 19.66 5.99 12.56
N SER A 237 20.20 5.88 13.78
CA SER A 237 19.72 6.67 14.92
C SER A 237 19.88 8.18 14.67
N LYS A 238 21.00 8.63 14.10
CA LYS A 238 21.21 10.05 13.78
C LYS A 238 20.24 10.53 12.69
N TYR A 239 20.09 9.73 11.65
CA TYR A 239 19.21 9.99 10.53
C TYR A 239 17.75 10.08 10.99
N ILE A 240 17.25 9.05 11.68
CA ILE A 240 15.88 9.00 12.19
C ILE A 240 15.61 10.16 13.15
N ASN A 241 16.47 10.40 14.14
CA ASN A 241 16.25 11.45 15.14
C ASN A 241 16.15 12.85 14.51
N SER A 242 16.97 13.15 13.48
CA SER A 242 16.87 14.41 12.74
C SER A 242 15.51 14.55 12.04
N ASN A 243 15.03 13.46 11.43
CA ASN A 243 13.76 13.45 10.68
C ASN A 243 12.57 13.75 11.57
N TRP A 244 12.55 13.15 12.76
CA TRP A 244 11.46 13.34 13.72
C TRP A 244 11.36 14.77 14.21
N ASN A 245 12.50 15.47 14.37
CA ASN A 245 12.48 16.86 14.87
C ASN A 245 11.82 17.80 13.87
N ALA A 246 12.24 17.79 12.59
CA ALA A 246 11.70 18.71 11.59
C ALA A 246 10.19 18.48 11.32
N TRP A 247 9.78 17.21 11.18
CA TRP A 247 8.36 16.87 10.99
C TRP A 247 7.51 17.24 12.21
N SER A 248 8.02 16.98 13.42
CA SER A 248 7.32 17.33 14.67
C SER A 248 7.13 18.85 14.80
N GLU A 249 8.17 19.63 14.50
CA GLU A 249 8.11 21.09 14.51
C GLU A 249 7.04 21.62 13.54
N TRP A 250 7.07 21.16 12.28
CA TRP A 250 6.09 21.55 11.28
C TRP A 250 4.66 21.14 11.68
N LYS A 251 4.47 19.91 12.19
CA LYS A 251 3.16 19.42 12.68
C LYS A 251 2.60 20.27 13.81
N ASN A 252 3.45 20.67 14.77
CA ASN A 252 3.04 21.52 15.88
C ASN A 252 2.65 22.92 15.40
N GLU A 253 3.38 23.49 14.45
CA GLU A 253 3.02 24.75 13.81
C GLU A 253 1.64 24.65 13.14
N LYS A 254 1.39 23.60 12.34
CA LYS A 254 0.10 23.43 11.65
C LYS A 254 -1.06 23.21 12.59
N LEU A 255 -0.85 22.50 13.69
CA LEU A 255 -1.86 22.35 14.74
C LEU A 255 -2.27 23.72 15.32
N MET A 256 -1.31 24.61 15.57
CA MET A 256 -1.59 25.95 16.09
C MET A 256 -2.37 26.81 15.09
N LEU A 257 -1.96 26.79 13.82
CA LEU A 257 -2.66 27.50 12.74
C LEU A 257 -4.08 26.98 12.54
N PHE A 258 -4.25 25.65 12.59
CA PHE A 258 -5.56 25.02 12.50
C PHE A 258 -6.48 25.41 13.64
N ASN A 259 -5.99 25.39 14.88
CA ASN A 259 -6.78 25.77 16.05
C ASN A 259 -7.29 27.22 15.93
N HIS A 260 -6.45 28.13 15.43
CA HIS A 260 -6.87 29.50 15.17
C HIS A 260 -7.91 29.58 14.04
N TRP A 261 -7.69 28.84 12.95
CA TRP A 261 -8.61 28.77 11.83
C TRP A 261 -9.98 28.21 12.24
N VAL A 262 -10.03 27.08 12.97
CA VAL A 262 -11.27 26.45 13.43
C VAL A 262 -12.09 27.40 14.29
N ASN A 263 -11.46 28.08 15.25
CA ASN A 263 -12.17 29.04 16.09
C ASN A 263 -12.80 30.17 15.24
N SER A 264 -12.01 30.73 14.32
CA SER A 264 -12.48 31.79 13.40
C SER A 264 -13.59 31.29 12.47
N PHE A 265 -13.47 30.05 11.99
CA PHE A 265 -14.44 29.41 11.11
C PHE A 265 -15.77 29.17 11.84
N VAL A 266 -15.73 28.57 13.04
CA VAL A 266 -16.91 28.30 13.87
C VAL A 266 -17.62 29.59 14.25
N GLU A 267 -16.89 30.63 14.66
CA GLU A 267 -17.47 31.96 14.96
C GLU A 267 -18.19 32.54 13.74
N LYS A 268 -17.58 32.45 12.55
CA LYS A 268 -18.19 32.91 11.30
C LYS A 268 -19.42 32.08 10.94
N TRP A 269 -19.33 30.75 11.04
CA TRP A 269 -20.41 29.81 10.76
C TRP A 269 -21.62 30.09 11.67
N VAL A 270 -21.37 30.37 12.95
CA VAL A 270 -22.39 30.77 13.93
C VAL A 270 -23.02 32.12 13.59
N ARG A 271 -22.21 33.14 13.31
CA ARG A 271 -22.69 34.47 12.95
C ARG A 271 -23.59 34.46 11.72
N GLN A 272 -23.24 33.63 10.74
CA GLN A 272 -23.96 33.50 9.47
C GLN A 272 -25.17 32.55 9.57
N ARG A 273 -25.36 31.87 10.69
CA ARG A 273 -26.40 30.84 10.86
C ARG A 273 -26.35 29.78 9.77
N GLN A 274 -25.16 29.30 9.47
CA GLN A 274 -24.91 28.42 8.33
C GLN A 274 -25.72 27.09 8.40
N TRP A 275 -26.18 26.68 9.58
CA TRP A 275 -27.13 25.56 9.73
C TRP A 275 -28.41 25.71 8.91
N ASN A 276 -28.88 26.94 8.64
CA ASN A 276 -30.05 27.16 7.78
C ASN A 276 -29.80 26.63 6.36
N VAL A 277 -28.60 26.86 5.83
CA VAL A 277 -28.19 26.31 4.53
C VAL A 277 -28.22 24.79 4.58
N TRP A 278 -27.68 24.19 5.65
CA TRP A 278 -27.69 22.74 5.81
C TRP A 278 -29.11 22.15 5.90
N ILE A 279 -30.00 22.81 6.65
CA ILE A 279 -31.39 22.40 6.80
C ILE A 279 -32.10 22.44 5.45
N ASP A 280 -31.91 23.51 4.67
CA ASP A 280 -32.54 23.68 3.37
C ASP A 280 -32.00 22.67 2.34
N GLU A 281 -30.70 22.46 2.30
CA GLU A 281 -30.06 21.45 1.44
C GLU A 281 -30.54 20.03 1.78
N ARG A 282 -30.63 19.68 3.07
CA ARG A 282 -31.17 18.39 3.54
C ARG A 282 -32.63 18.21 3.12
N LYS A 283 -33.48 19.23 3.30
CA LYS A 283 -34.88 19.18 2.88
C LYS A 283 -35.01 18.97 1.37
N ASN A 284 -34.25 19.71 0.59
CA ASN A 284 -34.25 19.59 -0.87
C ASN A 284 -33.81 18.20 -1.33
N MET A 285 -32.79 17.61 -0.69
CA MET A 285 -32.39 16.23 -0.96
C MET A 285 -33.50 15.22 -0.67
N LEU A 286 -34.15 15.31 0.50
CA LEU A 286 -35.24 14.40 0.87
C LEU A 286 -36.45 14.52 -0.05
N VAL A 287 -36.77 15.72 -0.54
CA VAL A 287 -37.82 15.93 -1.55
C VAL A 287 -37.44 15.28 -2.89
N ASN A 288 -36.18 15.45 -3.33
CA ASN A 288 -35.69 14.85 -4.56
C ASN A 288 -35.67 13.31 -4.50
N GLU A 289 -35.31 12.72 -3.36
CA GLU A 289 -35.36 11.26 -3.15
C GLU A 289 -36.79 10.73 -3.18
N LYS A 290 -37.74 11.44 -2.55
CA LYS A 290 -39.16 11.05 -2.59
C LYS A 290 -39.73 11.12 -4.01
N THR A 291 -39.48 12.22 -4.72
CA THR A 291 -39.99 12.41 -6.10
C THR A 291 -39.37 11.44 -7.10
N THR A 292 -38.06 11.14 -7.00
CA THR A 292 -37.44 10.08 -7.82
C THR A 292 -37.96 8.69 -7.43
N GLY A 293 -38.14 8.40 -6.15
CA GLY A 293 -38.75 7.16 -5.67
C GLY A 293 -40.18 6.96 -6.17
N GLU A 294 -41.02 8.00 -6.12
CA GLU A 294 -42.38 8.01 -6.65
C GLU A 294 -42.41 7.85 -8.17
N THR A 295 -41.55 8.56 -8.89
CA THR A 295 -41.44 8.45 -10.36
C THR A 295 -41.01 7.04 -10.79
N VAL A 296 -40.04 6.44 -10.08
CA VAL A 296 -39.61 5.06 -10.33
C VAL A 296 -40.74 4.09 -10.01
N ARG A 297 -41.44 4.28 -8.89
CA ARG A 297 -42.59 3.46 -8.51
C ARG A 297 -43.72 3.53 -9.53
N GLU A 298 -44.04 4.72 -10.02
CA GLU A 298 -45.07 4.93 -11.04
C GLU A 298 -44.67 4.29 -12.37
N LYS A 299 -43.44 4.52 -12.85
CA LYS A 299 -42.94 3.89 -14.08
C LYS A 299 -42.90 2.37 -13.99
N VAL A 300 -42.41 1.81 -12.88
CA VAL A 300 -42.37 0.36 -12.67
C VAL A 300 -43.78 -0.21 -12.52
N GLY A 301 -44.68 0.51 -11.82
CA GLY A 301 -46.08 0.15 -11.67
C GLY A 301 -46.80 0.06 -13.01
N LEU A 302 -46.72 1.13 -13.84
CA LEU A 302 -47.29 1.16 -15.18
C LEU A 302 -46.72 0.07 -16.08
N THR A 303 -45.39 -0.16 -16.04
CA THR A 303 -44.74 -1.21 -16.85
C THR A 303 -45.18 -2.61 -16.42
N LEU A 304 -45.42 -2.83 -15.12
CA LEU A 304 -45.91 -4.11 -14.60
C LEU A 304 -47.38 -4.33 -14.94
N GLU A 305 -48.22 -3.30 -14.83
CA GLU A 305 -49.64 -3.36 -15.22
C GLU A 305 -49.81 -3.63 -16.71
N GLU A 306 -49.05 -2.95 -17.57
CA GLU A 306 -49.06 -3.17 -19.02
C GLU A 306 -48.62 -4.60 -19.36
N LYS A 307 -47.48 -5.07 -18.83
CA LYS A 307 -46.99 -6.43 -19.08
C LYS A 307 -47.87 -7.54 -18.51
N LEU A 308 -48.53 -7.30 -17.37
CA LEU A 308 -49.49 -8.25 -16.80
C LEU A 308 -50.80 -8.26 -17.57
N GLY A 309 -51.27 -7.10 -18.03
CA GLY A 309 -52.44 -6.94 -18.90
C GLY A 309 -52.27 -7.69 -20.21
N GLU A 310 -51.21 -7.42 -20.96
CA GLU A 310 -50.91 -8.09 -22.23
C GLU A 310 -50.82 -9.62 -22.08
N LYS A 311 -50.14 -10.10 -21.02
CA LYS A 311 -49.99 -11.54 -20.77
C LYS A 311 -51.29 -12.22 -20.32
N LEU A 312 -52.16 -11.51 -19.61
CA LEU A 312 -53.49 -12.01 -19.23
C LEU A 312 -54.41 -12.06 -20.45
N GLU A 313 -54.40 -11.05 -21.30
CA GLU A 313 -55.17 -11.02 -22.54
C GLU A 313 -54.72 -12.14 -23.50
N GLU A 314 -53.42 -12.34 -23.69
CA GLU A 314 -52.88 -13.44 -24.50
C GLU A 314 -53.32 -14.80 -23.96
N LYS A 315 -53.16 -15.02 -22.64
CA LYS A 315 -53.49 -16.31 -22.04
C LYS A 315 -54.98 -16.62 -22.05
N VAL A 316 -55.84 -15.65 -21.72
CA VAL A 316 -57.30 -15.80 -21.71
C VAL A 316 -57.84 -15.93 -23.15
N GLY A 317 -57.28 -15.17 -24.10
CA GLY A 317 -57.61 -15.29 -25.53
C GLY A 317 -57.35 -16.71 -26.05
N LEU A 318 -56.16 -17.26 -25.79
CA LEU A 318 -55.80 -18.61 -26.19
C LEU A 318 -56.70 -19.68 -25.53
N THR A 319 -57.03 -19.52 -24.24
CA THR A 319 -57.87 -20.51 -23.55
C THR A 319 -59.33 -20.48 -24.01
N LEU A 320 -59.83 -19.32 -24.44
CA LEU A 320 -61.19 -19.16 -24.97
C LEU A 320 -61.31 -19.67 -26.40
N GLU A 321 -60.33 -19.39 -27.26
CA GLU A 321 -60.29 -19.92 -28.62
C GLU A 321 -60.17 -21.44 -28.64
N GLU A 322 -59.33 -22.04 -27.78
CA GLU A 322 -59.18 -23.49 -27.68
C GLU A 322 -60.48 -24.16 -27.21
N LYS A 323 -61.13 -23.62 -26.17
CA LYS A 323 -62.40 -24.17 -25.65
C LYS A 323 -63.60 -23.95 -26.59
N LEU A 324 -63.62 -22.89 -27.40
CA LEU A 324 -64.67 -22.65 -28.39
C LEU A 324 -64.42 -23.45 -29.67
N GLY A 325 -63.17 -23.63 -30.07
CA GLY A 325 -62.75 -24.44 -31.21
C GLY A 325 -63.09 -25.92 -31.04
N GLU A 326 -62.71 -26.52 -29.90
CA GLU A 326 -63.02 -27.93 -29.62
C GLU A 326 -64.53 -28.20 -29.57
N LYS A 327 -65.32 -27.25 -29.07
CA LYS A 327 -66.79 -27.40 -28.96
C LYS A 327 -67.52 -27.20 -30.30
N LEU A 328 -66.89 -26.57 -31.28
CA LEU A 328 -67.44 -26.37 -32.62
C LEU A 328 -67.06 -27.51 -33.57
N GLU A 329 -65.85 -28.06 -33.47
CA GLU A 329 -65.44 -29.21 -34.30
C GLU A 329 -66.21 -30.50 -33.97
N GLU A 330 -66.62 -30.72 -32.72
CA GLU A 330 -67.48 -31.85 -32.35
C GLU A 330 -68.87 -31.79 -33.01
N LYS A 331 -69.34 -30.59 -33.41
CA LYS A 331 -70.70 -30.39 -33.96
C LYS A 331 -70.81 -30.42 -35.49
N VAL A 332 -69.71 -30.29 -36.24
CA VAL A 332 -69.76 -30.11 -37.71
C VAL A 332 -69.29 -31.35 -38.49
N GLY A 333 -68.70 -32.34 -37.82
CA GLY A 333 -68.06 -33.49 -38.46
C GLY A 333 -68.93 -34.68 -38.88
N VAL A 334 -70.14 -34.52 -39.45
CA VAL A 334 -70.79 -35.62 -40.19
C VAL A 334 -71.69 -35.12 -41.34
N THR A 335 -71.14 -35.01 -42.57
CA THR A 335 -71.77 -35.53 -43.82
C THR A 335 -70.87 -35.27 -45.06
N PRO A 336 -70.54 -36.28 -45.88
CA PRO A 336 -69.82 -36.10 -47.14
C PRO A 336 -70.74 -36.03 -48.37
N ALA A 337 -70.36 -35.18 -49.33
CA ALA A 337 -70.97 -35.01 -50.64
C ALA A 337 -70.22 -35.81 -51.74
N SER A 338 -70.99 -36.35 -52.68
CA SER A 338 -70.62 -36.77 -54.06
C SER A 338 -71.96 -36.80 -54.83
N GLU A 339 -72.16 -36.45 -56.10
CA GLU A 339 -71.33 -36.22 -57.28
C GLU A 339 -72.22 -35.54 -58.36
N ILE A 340 -71.73 -34.45 -58.97
CA ILE A 340 -71.45 -34.26 -60.42
C ILE A 340 -72.48 -34.68 -61.53
N LEU A 341 -72.74 -33.70 -62.43
CA LEU A 341 -73.00 -33.70 -63.91
C LEU A 341 -74.43 -33.63 -64.54
N LEU A 342 -74.72 -32.42 -65.05
CA LEU A 342 -75.22 -31.99 -66.39
C LEU A 342 -75.60 -33.05 -67.45
N GLN A 343 -76.77 -32.88 -68.11
CA GLN A 343 -76.87 -32.36 -69.49
C GLN A 343 -78.32 -32.15 -69.99
N SER A 344 -78.40 -31.38 -71.07
CA SER A 344 -79.45 -30.49 -71.59
C SER A 344 -80.35 -31.05 -72.71
N ALA A 345 -81.49 -30.36 -72.88
CA ALA A 345 -82.20 -29.99 -74.11
C ALA A 345 -83.17 -31.00 -74.77
N SER A 346 -84.34 -30.44 -75.12
CA SER A 346 -85.48 -31.00 -75.83
C SER A 346 -85.77 -30.11 -77.04
N VAL A 347 -85.95 -30.69 -78.24
CA VAL A 347 -86.53 -30.01 -79.43
C VAL A 347 -87.31 -31.05 -80.27
N GLN A 348 -88.45 -30.63 -80.80
CA GLN A 348 -89.32 -31.32 -81.77
C GLN A 348 -88.71 -31.40 -83.18
#